data_AF-A0AAN5UIB7-F1
#
_entry.id   AF-A0AAN5UIB7-F1
#
_cell.length_a   1.000
_cell.length_b   1.000
_cell.length_c   1.000
_cell.angle_alpha   90.00
_cell.angle_beta   90.00
_cell.angle_gamma   90.00
#
_symmetry.space_group_name_H-M   'P 1'
#
loop_
_entity.id
_entity.type
_entity.pdbx_description
1 polymer ?
#
loop_
_entity_poly.entity_id
_entity_poly.type
_entity_poly.pdbx_seq_one_letter_code
_entity_poly.pdbx_strand_id
1 'polypeptide(L)'
;QYASLLEEYKSLRRYFSVSAAVPYTDVWTHRPVQYYPGKHPCEKPADMLRQIIEASSRPGDLVADFFMGSGSTIKAALSLGRRAIGIELESERFEQTVSEIREVLACKAGD
;
A
#
# COMPACT_ATOMS: atom_id res chain seq x y z
N GLN A 1 8.76 -7.79 -33.18
CA GLN A 1 9.43 -8.93 -32.49
C GLN A 1 10.36 -8.44 -31.38
N TYR A 2 11.32 -7.54 -31.63
CA TYR A 2 12.20 -7.03 -30.55
C TYR A 2 11.46 -6.24 -29.45
N ALA A 3 10.55 -5.34 -29.83
CA ALA A 3 9.78 -4.54 -28.87
C ALA A 3 8.91 -5.39 -27.92
N SER A 4 8.25 -6.43 -28.44
CA SER A 4 7.43 -7.34 -27.64
C SER A 4 8.27 -8.17 -26.67
N LEU A 5 9.45 -8.65 -27.10
CA LEU A 5 10.38 -9.36 -26.23
C LEU A 5 10.94 -8.45 -25.11
N LEU A 6 11.16 -7.17 -25.40
CA LEU A 6 11.57 -6.19 -24.38
C LEU A 6 10.47 -5.93 -23.36
N GLU A 7 9.20 -5.84 -23.78
CA GLU A 7 8.07 -5.70 -22.86
C GLU A 7 7.89 -6.94 -21.99
N GLU A 8 7.95 -8.12 -22.59
CA GLU A 8 7.91 -9.40 -21.88
C GLU A 8 9.04 -9.48 -20.84
N TYR A 9 10.28 -9.20 -21.23
CA TYR A 9 11.42 -9.15 -20.32
C TYR A 9 11.21 -8.15 -19.17
N LYS A 10 10.70 -6.95 -19.47
CA LYS A 10 10.39 -5.92 -18.46
C LYS A 10 9.27 -6.34 -17.50
N SER A 11 8.33 -7.16 -17.94
CA SER A 11 7.25 -7.70 -17.11
C SER A 11 7.71 -8.85 -16.22
N LEU A 12 8.65 -9.68 -16.69
CA LEU A 12 9.20 -10.81 -15.93
C LEU A 12 10.11 -10.37 -14.79
N ARG A 13 10.75 -9.20 -14.90
CA ARG A 13 11.57 -8.66 -13.83
C ARG A 13 10.69 -8.14 -12.71
N ARG A 14 11.12 -8.41 -11.47
CA ARG A 14 10.58 -7.73 -10.28
C ARG A 14 10.60 -6.23 -10.54
N TYR A 15 9.44 -5.60 -10.39
CA TYR A 15 9.36 -4.15 -10.45
C TYR A 15 10.09 -3.57 -9.24
N PHE A 16 11.07 -2.71 -9.51
CA PHE A 16 11.80 -1.96 -8.50
C PHE A 16 12.12 -0.56 -9.03
N SER A 17 11.30 0.43 -8.68
CA SER A 17 11.43 1.80 -9.18
C SER A 17 11.99 2.76 -8.14
N VAL A 18 13.25 2.53 -7.76
CA VAL A 18 14.03 3.49 -6.96
C VAL A 18 14.93 4.27 -7.91
N SER A 19 14.93 5.60 -7.78
CA SER A 19 15.78 6.50 -8.56
C SER A 19 16.79 7.18 -7.64
N ALA A 20 17.81 7.86 -8.19
CA ALA A 20 18.75 8.65 -7.39
C ALA A 20 18.07 9.79 -6.59
N ALA A 21 16.84 10.17 -6.95
CA ALA A 21 16.04 11.15 -6.22
C ALA A 21 15.36 10.57 -4.96
N VAL A 22 15.27 9.24 -4.85
CA VAL A 22 14.78 8.53 -3.66
C VAL A 22 15.99 7.91 -2.97
N PRO A 23 16.22 8.11 -1.66
CA PRO A 23 17.41 7.59 -0.99
C PRO A 23 17.60 6.08 -1.21
N TYR A 24 18.68 5.70 -1.91
CA TYR A 24 19.09 4.29 -2.07
C TYR A 24 19.79 3.84 -0.79
N THR A 25 19.01 3.70 0.29
CA THR A 25 19.49 3.23 1.59
C THR A 25 18.50 2.22 2.16
N ASP A 26 19.02 1.33 3.00
CA ASP A 26 18.30 0.38 3.82
C ASP A 26 17.88 0.95 5.20
N VAL A 27 18.31 2.18 5.52
CA VAL A 27 17.94 2.88 6.76
C VAL A 27 16.91 3.96 6.46
N TRP A 28 15.64 3.70 6.81
CA TRP A 28 14.54 4.64 6.55
C TRP A 28 14.09 5.33 7.83
N THR A 29 13.82 6.63 7.73
CA THR A 29 13.33 7.45 8.84
C THR A 29 11.90 7.90 8.58
N HIS A 30 10.93 7.29 9.26
CA HIS A 30 9.53 7.69 9.22
C HIS A 30 9.04 8.02 10.63
N ARG A 31 8.16 9.02 10.73
CA ARG A 31 7.53 9.36 12.01
C ARG A 31 6.54 8.25 12.40
N PRO A 32 6.51 7.85 13.68
CA PRO A 32 5.45 6.96 14.17
C PRO A 32 4.08 7.61 14.01
N VAL A 33 3.06 6.77 13.87
CA VAL A 33 1.66 7.20 13.86
C VAL A 33 1.34 7.84 15.22
N GLN A 34 0.81 9.06 15.23
CA GLN A 34 0.40 9.73 16.46
C GLN A 34 -0.86 9.07 17.04
N TYR A 35 -1.19 9.33 18.31
CA TYR A 35 -2.41 8.79 18.92
C TYR A 35 -3.66 9.48 18.38
N TYR A 36 -4.75 8.72 18.23
CA TYR A 36 -6.10 9.22 17.99
C TYR A 36 -7.14 8.20 18.51
N PRO A 37 -8.39 8.61 18.78
CA PRO A 37 -9.43 7.69 19.26
C PRO A 37 -9.70 6.56 18.25
N GLY A 38 -9.73 5.31 18.72
CA GLY A 38 -9.93 4.14 17.85
C GLY A 38 -8.68 3.67 17.09
N LYS A 39 -7.50 4.24 17.37
CA LYS A 39 -6.22 3.84 16.78
C LYS A 39 -5.86 2.39 17.07
N HIS A 40 -5.37 1.71 16.04
CA HIS A 40 -4.78 0.39 16.20
C HIS A 40 -3.44 0.45 16.95
N PRO A 41 -3.20 -0.42 17.96
CA PRO A 41 -1.98 -0.41 18.76
C PRO A 41 -0.69 -0.49 17.92
N CYS A 42 -0.71 -1.28 16.85
CA CYS A 42 0.44 -1.55 15.99
C CYS A 42 0.27 -0.96 14.58
N GLU A 43 -0.36 0.21 14.45
CA GLU A 43 -0.51 0.87 13.15
C GLU A 43 0.83 1.27 12.54
N LYS A 44 1.07 0.83 11.30
CA LYS A 44 2.26 1.18 10.52
C LYS A 44 2.08 2.55 9.85
N PRO A 45 3.12 3.42 9.83
CA PRO A 45 3.05 4.74 9.18
C PRO A 45 2.71 4.67 7.69
N ALA A 46 1.77 5.52 7.26
CA ALA A 46 1.31 5.54 5.87
C ALA A 46 2.41 5.95 4.87
N ASP A 47 3.28 6.90 5.23
CA ASP A 47 4.40 7.32 4.38
C ASP A 47 5.36 6.15 4.07
N MET A 48 5.66 5.35 5.09
CA MET A 48 6.51 4.17 4.96
C MET A 48 5.87 3.15 4.00
N LEU A 49 4.58 2.88 4.16
CA LEU A 49 3.86 1.93 3.31
C LEU A 49 3.75 2.42 1.87
N ARG A 50 3.52 3.72 1.66
CA ARG A 50 3.53 4.32 0.31
C ARG A 50 4.87 4.11 -0.36
N GLN A 51 5.98 4.39 0.33
CA GLN A 51 7.33 4.16 -0.18
C GLN A 51 7.57 2.69 -0.58
N ILE A 52 7.13 1.73 0.25
CA ILE A 52 7.26 0.28 -0.06
C ILE A 52 6.49 -0.08 -1.34
N ILE A 53 5.23 0.37 -1.43
CA ILE A 53 4.32 0.03 -2.52
C ILE A 53 4.79 0.68 -3.83
N GLU A 54 5.17 1.96 -3.80
CA GLU A 54 5.70 2.66 -4.98
C GLU A 54 6.98 2.01 -5.50
N ALA A 55 7.89 1.63 -4.60
CA ALA A 55 9.13 0.99 -4.98
C ALA A 55 8.90 -0.41 -5.58
N SER A 56 7.90 -1.16 -5.10
CA SER A 56 7.76 -2.60 -5.41
C SER A 56 6.55 -2.99 -6.27
N SER A 57 5.73 -2.03 -6.73
CA SER A 57 4.56 -2.30 -7.57
C SER A 57 4.30 -1.18 -8.60
N ARG A 58 3.64 -1.51 -9.70
CA ARG A 58 3.14 -0.55 -10.69
C ARG A 58 1.71 -0.12 -10.34
N PRO A 59 1.25 1.05 -10.79
CA PRO A 59 -0.18 1.36 -10.78
C PRO A 59 -1.00 0.24 -11.43
N GLY A 60 -2.14 -0.11 -10.84
CA GLY A 60 -3.00 -1.23 -11.27
C GLY A 60 -2.59 -2.63 -10.76
N ASP A 61 -1.37 -2.80 -10.25
CA ASP A 61 -0.95 -4.05 -9.63
C ASP A 61 -1.79 -4.36 -8.38
N LEU A 62 -1.80 -5.63 -8.00
CA LEU A 62 -2.48 -6.11 -6.81
C LEU A 62 -1.51 -6.15 -5.62
N VAL A 63 -1.86 -5.44 -4.54
CA VAL A 63 -1.18 -5.51 -3.24
C VAL A 63 -1.99 -6.39 -2.30
N ALA A 64 -1.35 -7.36 -1.63
CA ALA A 64 -2.01 -8.22 -0.66
C ALA A 64 -1.38 -8.05 0.73
N ASP A 65 -2.21 -7.95 1.76
CA ASP A 65 -1.79 -7.94 3.17
C ASP A 65 -2.63 -8.95 3.95
N PHE A 66 -2.00 -10.02 4.45
CA PHE A 66 -2.71 -11.09 5.16
C PHE A 66 -2.83 -10.86 6.67
N PHE A 67 -2.27 -9.76 7.16
CA PHE A 67 -2.34 -9.33 8.56
C PHE A 67 -2.67 -7.84 8.60
N MET A 68 -3.77 -7.47 7.92
CA MET A 68 -3.99 -6.09 7.53
C MET A 68 -4.18 -5.14 8.73
N GLY A 69 -4.63 -5.62 9.90
CA GLY A 69 -4.71 -4.84 11.12
C GLY A 69 -5.58 -3.60 10.93
N SER A 70 -4.98 -2.40 10.81
CA SER A 70 -5.69 -1.16 10.48
C SER A 70 -5.94 -0.86 9.02
N GLY A 71 -5.59 -1.81 8.16
CA GLY A 71 -5.70 -1.67 6.73
C GLY A 71 -4.82 -0.55 6.20
N SER A 72 -3.80 -0.10 6.93
CA SER A 72 -2.93 1.00 6.48
C SER A 72 -2.23 0.66 5.16
N THR A 73 -1.87 -0.62 4.94
CA THR A 73 -1.34 -1.11 3.66
C THR A 73 -2.37 -0.99 2.54
N ILE A 74 -3.62 -1.37 2.81
CA ILE A 74 -4.73 -1.35 1.86
C ILE A 74 -5.09 0.09 1.47
N LYS A 75 -5.23 0.96 2.47
CA LYS A 75 -5.47 2.40 2.30
C LYS A 75 -4.36 3.05 1.45
N ALA A 76 -3.10 2.73 1.75
CA ALA A 76 -1.94 3.23 0.98
C ALA A 76 -1.97 2.72 -0.48
N ALA A 77 -2.20 1.42 -0.69
CA ALA A 77 -2.30 0.84 -2.03
C ALA A 77 -3.39 1.51 -2.88
N LEU A 78 -4.59 1.70 -2.30
CA LEU A 78 -5.70 2.38 -2.97
C LEU A 78 -5.40 3.87 -3.25
N SER A 79 -4.66 4.56 -2.37
CA SER A 79 -4.20 5.94 -2.61
C SER A 79 -3.23 6.06 -3.78
N LEU A 80 -2.45 5.01 -4.03
CA LEU A 80 -1.48 4.95 -5.11
C LEU A 80 -2.07 4.35 -6.40
N GLY A 81 -3.38 4.10 -6.48
CA GLY A 81 -4.01 3.51 -7.65
C GLY A 81 -3.64 2.04 -7.89
N ARG A 82 -3.34 1.29 -6.83
CA ARG A 82 -3.21 -0.18 -6.86
C ARG A 82 -4.52 -0.82 -6.44
N ARG A 83 -4.74 -2.06 -6.89
CA ARG A 83 -5.78 -2.95 -6.34
C ARG A 83 -5.27 -3.53 -5.04
N ALA A 84 -6.17 -3.91 -4.13
CA ALA A 84 -5.76 -4.41 -2.82
C ALA A 84 -6.63 -5.56 -2.32
N ILE A 85 -6.02 -6.52 -1.63
CA ILE A 85 -6.70 -7.59 -0.86
C ILE A 85 -6.14 -7.57 0.56
N GLY A 86 -7.03 -7.54 1.55
CA GLY A 86 -6.69 -7.59 2.96
C GLY A 86 -7.34 -8.79 3.64
N ILE A 87 -6.60 -9.45 4.52
CA ILE A 87 -7.13 -10.47 5.44
C ILE A 87 -6.84 -10.02 6.87
N GLU A 88 -7.84 -10.14 7.72
CA GLU A 88 -7.74 -9.97 9.17
C GLU A 88 -8.49 -11.13 9.83
N LEU A 89 -7.92 -11.66 10.91
CA LEU A 89 -8.47 -12.82 11.62
C LEU A 89 -9.56 -12.39 12.60
N GLU A 90 -9.36 -11.27 13.28
CA GLU A 90 -10.27 -10.78 14.30
C GLU A 90 -11.45 -10.03 13.63
N SER A 91 -12.68 -10.48 13.92
CA SER A 91 -13.87 -10.05 13.17
C SER A 91 -14.24 -8.59 13.46
N GLU A 92 -14.17 -8.16 14.72
CA GLU A 92 -14.46 -6.77 15.09
C GLU A 92 -13.48 -5.81 14.40
N ARG A 93 -12.20 -6.17 14.38
CA ARG A 93 -11.12 -5.45 13.69
C ARG A 93 -11.32 -5.42 12.19
N PHE A 94 -11.68 -6.55 11.60
CA PHE A 94 -11.97 -6.66 10.18
C PHE A 94 -13.10 -5.70 9.80
N GLU A 95 -14.23 -5.75 10.53
CA GLU A 95 -15.41 -4.91 10.28
C GLU A 95 -15.10 -3.42 10.43
N GLN A 96 -14.40 -3.02 11.50
CA GLN A 96 -13.97 -1.64 11.70
C GLN A 96 -13.11 -1.15 10.52
N THR A 97 -12.12 -1.95 10.12
CA THR A 97 -11.19 -1.59 9.04
C THR A 97 -11.90 -1.49 7.69
N VAL A 98 -12.87 -2.37 7.42
CA VAL A 98 -13.70 -2.32 6.21
C VAL A 98 -14.55 -1.05 6.19
N SER A 99 -15.14 -0.64 7.32
CA SER A 99 -15.89 0.61 7.41
C SER A 99 -15.01 1.82 7.05
N GLU A 100 -13.83 1.92 7.69
CA GLU A 100 -12.88 3.01 7.44
C GLU A 100 -12.41 3.05 5.97
N ILE A 101 -12.17 1.90 5.34
CA ILE A 101 -11.79 1.83 3.92
C ILE A 101 -12.94 2.27 3.01
N ARG A 102 -14.18 1.88 3.32
CA ARG A 102 -15.37 2.28 2.54
C ARG A 102 -15.58 3.78 2.58
N GLU A 103 -15.39 4.41 3.73
CA GLU A 103 -15.46 5.87 3.87
C GLU A 103 -14.40 6.56 2.99
N VAL A 104 -13.16 6.08 3.01
CA VAL A 104 -12.08 6.60 2.15
C VAL A 104 -12.40 6.47 0.66
N LEU A 105 -13.02 5.35 0.25
CA LEU A 105 -13.42 5.13 -1.14
C LEU A 105 -14.60 6.02 -1.54
N ALA A 106 -15.58 6.24 -0.65
CA ALA A 106 -16.73 7.09 -0.89
C ALA A 106 -16.31 8.55 -1.12
N CYS A 107 -15.37 9.08 -0.33
CA CYS A 107 -14.85 10.43 -0.52
C CYS A 107 -14.19 10.61 -1.90
N LYS A 108 -13.48 9.59 -2.41
CA LYS A 108 -12.81 9.66 -3.71
C LYS A 108 -13.74 9.58 -4.93
N ALA A 109 -14.97 9.09 -4.77
CA ALA A 109 -15.92 8.98 -5.86
C ALA A 109 -16.70 10.28 -6.11
N GLY A 110 -16.63 11.24 -5.18
CA GLY A 110 -17.32 12.53 -5.26
C GLY A 110 -16.48 13.69 -5.82
N ASP A 111 -15.19 13.46 -6.07
CA ASP A 111 -14.23 14.39 -6.69
C ASP A 111 -14.00 14.04 -8.17
#